data_AF-A0A843AUW3-F1
#
_entry.id   AF-A0A843AUW3-F1
#
_cell.length_a   1.000
_cell.length_b   1.000
_cell.length_c   1.000
_cell.angle_alpha   90.00
_cell.angle_beta   90.00
_cell.angle_gamma   90.00
#
_symmetry.space_group_name_H-M   'P 1'
#
loop_
_entity.id
_entity.type
_entity.pdbx_description
1 polymer ?
#
loop_
_entity_poly.entity_id
_entity_poly.type
_entity_poly.pdbx_seq_one_letter_code
_entity_poly.pdbx_strand_id
1 'polypeptide(L)'
;MRALLASPRGLLALSILAVAGLMAMSDFSPSQVSSIGDLDEDPAAISAIALSCRPCAGGFLLLLSDGAGGEATAFCPSDLLSGAVPDGTLVRVTVQRSADDPDFLYVKEISQGKGTGKD
;
A
#
# COMPACT_ATOMS: atom_id res chain seq x y z
N MET A 1 -30.95 14.06 31.60
CA MET A 1 -29.80 14.04 30.65
C MET A 1 -29.03 15.36 30.71
N ARG A 2 -28.39 15.75 31.82
CA ARG A 2 -27.68 17.05 31.91
C ARG A 2 -26.41 17.08 32.79
N ALA A 3 -25.92 15.92 33.25
CA ALA A 3 -24.78 15.86 34.18
C ALA A 3 -23.52 15.17 33.64
N LEU A 4 -23.55 14.59 32.43
CA LEU A 4 -22.38 13.91 31.85
C LEU A 4 -21.43 14.83 31.06
N LEU A 5 -21.82 16.08 30.76
CA LEU A 5 -21.03 17.00 29.93
C LEU A 5 -20.03 17.88 30.71
N ALA A 6 -20.00 17.83 32.05
CA ALA A 6 -19.24 18.78 32.86
C ALA A 6 -18.01 18.19 33.58
N SER A 7 -17.53 17.02 33.16
CA SER A 7 -16.30 16.44 33.71
C SER A 7 -15.25 16.25 32.62
N PRO A 8 -13.96 16.52 32.89
CA PRO A 8 -12.88 16.39 31.89
C PRO A 8 -12.78 14.97 31.33
N ARG A 9 -13.17 13.96 32.11
CA ARG A 9 -13.25 12.56 31.68
C ARG A 9 -14.39 12.31 30.68
N GLY A 10 -15.51 13.02 30.82
CA GLY A 10 -16.62 12.95 29.86
C GLY A 10 -16.24 13.52 28.49
N LEU A 11 -15.48 14.63 28.46
CA LEU A 11 -14.96 15.21 27.22
C LEU A 11 -13.93 14.29 26.54
N LEU A 12 -13.05 13.65 27.32
CA LEU A 12 -12.05 12.71 26.81
C LEU A 12 -12.70 11.44 26.23
N ALA A 13 -13.74 10.92 26.89
CA ALA A 13 -14.52 9.80 26.36
C ALA A 13 -15.22 10.17 25.04
N LEU A 14 -15.77 11.39 24.95
CA LEU A 14 -16.42 11.88 23.73
C LEU A 14 -15.42 12.07 22.58
N SER A 15 -14.21 12.56 22.86
CA SER A 15 -13.17 12.72 21.85
C SER A 15 -12.64 11.37 21.36
N ILE A 16 -12.45 10.40 22.26
CA ILE A 16 -12.07 9.03 21.85
C ILE A 16 -13.17 8.42 20.98
N LEU A 17 -14.44 8.58 21.36
CA LEU A 17 -15.56 8.06 20.58
C LEU A 17 -15.66 8.75 19.20
N ALA A 18 -15.40 10.06 19.13
CA ALA A 18 -15.36 10.80 17.89
C ALA A 18 -14.19 10.37 16.99
N VAL A 19 -12.98 10.17 17.53
CA VAL A 19 -11.82 9.68 16.77
C VAL A 19 -12.04 8.24 16.30
N ALA A 20 -12.59 7.37 17.15
CA ALA A 20 -12.93 6.00 16.78
C ALA A 20 -14.03 5.97 15.69
N GLY A 21 -15.03 6.84 15.79
CA GLY A 21 -16.05 7.02 14.76
C GLY A 21 -15.47 7.56 13.46
N LEU A 22 -14.53 8.51 13.54
CA LEU A 22 -13.83 9.03 12.37
C LEU A 22 -12.93 7.96 11.74
N MET A 23 -12.23 7.14 12.52
CA MET A 23 -11.45 6.00 12.01
C MET A 23 -12.33 4.92 11.37
N ALA A 24 -13.51 4.66 11.91
CA ALA A 24 -14.44 3.70 11.32
C ALA A 24 -15.08 4.21 10.01
N MET A 25 -15.16 5.52 9.83
CA MET A 25 -15.64 6.17 8.59
C MET A 25 -14.50 6.46 7.62
N SER A 26 -13.27 6.56 8.12
CA SER A 26 -12.05 6.72 7.35
C SER A 26 -11.68 5.37 6.78
N ASP A 27 -12.39 4.99 5.72
CA ASP A 27 -12.01 3.91 4.82
C ASP A 27 -10.69 4.32 4.15
N PHE A 28 -9.59 4.20 4.89
CA PHE A 28 -8.23 4.37 4.38
C PHE A 28 -7.87 3.09 3.62
N SER A 29 -8.67 2.79 2.61
CA SER A 29 -8.34 1.83 1.59
C SER A 29 -7.60 2.62 0.52
N PRO A 30 -6.27 2.42 0.34
CA PRO A 30 -5.56 3.09 -0.75
C PRO A 30 -6.34 2.87 -2.04
N SER A 31 -6.63 3.96 -2.76
CA SER A 31 -7.45 3.91 -3.96
C SER A 31 -6.81 2.92 -4.92
N GLN A 32 -7.63 1.95 -5.37
CA GLN A 32 -7.14 0.91 -6.26
C GLN A 32 -7.05 1.51 -7.66
N VAL A 33 -5.83 1.82 -8.08
CA VAL A 33 -5.61 2.40 -9.41
C VAL A 33 -5.44 1.25 -10.41
N SER A 34 -6.19 1.34 -11.51
CA SER A 34 -6.20 0.32 -12.57
C SER A 34 -4.94 0.33 -13.43
N SER A 35 -4.17 1.42 -13.41
CA SER A 35 -2.93 1.57 -14.18
C SER A 35 -1.89 2.37 -13.40
N ILE A 36 -0.63 2.03 -13.60
CA ILE A 36 0.51 2.72 -12.99
C ILE A 36 0.61 4.18 -13.46
N GLY A 37 0.09 4.48 -14.66
CA GLY A 37 0.07 5.84 -15.21
C GLY A 37 -0.85 6.82 -14.47
N ASP A 38 -1.91 6.32 -13.83
CA ASP A 38 -2.95 7.12 -13.17
C ASP A 38 -2.74 7.24 -11.64
N LEU A 39 -1.51 7.06 -11.17
CA LEU A 39 -1.14 7.29 -9.76
C LEU A 39 -1.24 8.79 -9.42
N ASP A 40 -2.45 9.30 -9.21
CA ASP A 40 -2.73 10.68 -8.78
C ASP A 40 -2.73 10.84 -7.25
N GLU A 41 -2.89 9.74 -6.51
CA GLU A 41 -2.90 9.71 -5.03
C GLU A 41 -1.65 9.02 -4.46
N ASP A 42 -1.17 9.54 -3.33
CA ASP A 42 0.01 9.05 -2.62
C ASP A 42 -0.33 8.81 -1.13
N PRO A 43 -0.25 7.57 -0.61
CA PRO A 43 0.07 6.31 -1.29
C PRO A 43 -1.12 5.69 -2.03
N ALA A 44 -0.84 4.93 -3.10
CA ALA A 44 -1.86 4.25 -3.91
C ALA A 44 -1.63 2.74 -3.99
N ALA A 45 -2.71 1.97 -4.09
CA ALA A 45 -2.63 0.52 -4.20
C ALA A 45 -2.85 0.09 -5.65
N ILE A 46 -1.90 -0.69 -6.15
CA ILE A 46 -1.93 -1.23 -7.51
C ILE A 46 -1.84 -2.75 -7.48
N SER A 47 -2.56 -3.38 -8.40
CA SER A 47 -2.35 -4.78 -8.74
C SER A 47 -1.42 -4.82 -9.94
N ALA A 48 -0.25 -5.43 -9.78
CA ALA A 48 0.76 -5.49 -10.82
C ALA A 48 1.37 -6.89 -10.92
N ILE A 49 1.94 -7.20 -12.06
CA ILE A 49 2.73 -8.40 -12.30
C ILE A 49 4.19 -8.03 -12.01
N ALA A 50 4.84 -8.78 -11.13
CA ALA A 50 6.28 -8.66 -10.93
C ALA A 50 7.00 -9.27 -12.14
N LEU A 51 7.56 -8.43 -13.02
CA LEU A 51 8.33 -8.86 -14.18
C LEU A 51 9.73 -9.30 -13.81
N SER A 52 10.34 -8.64 -12.81
CA SER A 52 11.61 -9.07 -12.25
C SER A 52 11.75 -8.66 -10.79
N CYS A 53 12.45 -9.47 -10.00
CA CYS A 53 12.81 -9.15 -8.62
C CYS A 53 14.31 -9.36 -8.40
N ARG A 54 15.04 -8.29 -8.07
CA ARG A 54 16.49 -8.34 -7.83
C ARG A 54 16.81 -7.93 -6.40
N PRO A 55 17.59 -8.71 -5.63
CA PRO A 55 18.04 -8.28 -4.31
C PRO A 55 18.98 -7.08 -4.45
N CYS A 56 18.82 -6.11 -3.55
CA CYS A 56 19.67 -4.93 -3.44
C CYS A 56 19.95 -4.61 -1.96
N ALA A 57 20.78 -3.60 -1.70
CA ALA A 57 21.12 -3.24 -0.33
C ALA A 57 19.85 -2.81 0.44
N GLY A 58 19.46 -3.59 1.44
CA GLY A 58 18.30 -3.30 2.29
C GLY A 58 16.94 -3.77 1.75
N GLY A 59 16.90 -4.52 0.64
CA GLY A 59 15.63 -4.98 0.10
C GLY A 59 15.71 -5.62 -1.29
N PHE A 60 14.67 -5.37 -2.07
CA PHE A 60 14.47 -5.89 -3.41
C PHE A 60 14.03 -4.77 -4.35
N LEU A 61 14.62 -4.74 -5.53
CA LEU A 61 14.15 -3.93 -6.64
C LEU A 61 13.17 -4.77 -7.47
N LEU A 62 11.94 -4.28 -7.62
CA LEU A 62 10.87 -4.91 -8.36
C LEU A 62 10.64 -4.11 -9.64
N LEU A 63 10.55 -4.81 -10.78
CA LEU A 63 9.96 -4.26 -12.00
C LEU A 63 8.50 -4.72 -12.04
N LEU A 64 7.58 -3.78 -11.99
CA LEU A 64 6.14 -4.04 -11.95
C LEU A 64 5.49 -3.63 -13.27
N SER A 65 4.54 -4.42 -13.75
CA SER A 65 3.69 -4.06 -14.89
C SER A 65 2.21 -4.20 -14.56
N ASP A 66 1.39 -3.25 -15.02
CA ASP A 66 -0.06 -3.34 -14.89
C ASP A 66 -0.73 -4.21 -15.98
N GLY A 67 0.05 -4.74 -16.93
CA GLY A 67 -0.46 -5.54 -18.05
C GLY A 67 -1.19 -4.73 -19.13
N ALA A 68 -1.37 -3.42 -18.95
CA ALA A 68 -1.91 -2.48 -19.93
C ALA A 68 -0.81 -1.70 -20.68
N GLY A 69 0.46 -2.02 -20.42
CA GLY A 69 1.64 -1.38 -21.00
C GLY A 69 2.31 -0.37 -20.06
N GLY A 70 1.80 -0.18 -18.85
CA GLY A 70 2.49 0.56 -17.80
C GLY A 70 3.54 -0.32 -17.12
N GLU A 71 4.75 0.21 -16.97
CA GLU A 71 5.85 -0.40 -16.24
C GLU A 71 6.42 0.61 -15.25
N ALA A 72 6.76 0.16 -14.04
CA ALA A 72 7.45 0.99 -13.06
C ALA A 72 8.45 0.19 -12.24
N THR A 73 9.51 0.88 -11.81
CA THR A 73 10.50 0.32 -10.89
C THR A 73 10.10 0.69 -9.46
N ALA A 74 10.01 -0.32 -8.60
CA ALA A 74 9.63 -0.15 -7.21
C ALA A 74 10.67 -0.76 -6.27
N PHE A 75 11.09 -0.03 -5.24
CA PHE A 75 11.92 -0.56 -4.16
C PHE A 75 11.04 -1.13 -3.05
N CYS A 76 11.26 -2.38 -2.70
CA CYS A 76 10.62 -3.04 -1.58
C CYS A 76 11.64 -3.36 -0.49
N PRO A 77 11.50 -2.79 0.72
CA PRO A 77 12.43 -3.08 1.80
C PRO A 77 12.27 -4.52 2.30
N SER A 78 13.37 -5.10 2.82
CA SER A 78 13.45 -6.54 3.17
C SER A 78 12.55 -6.97 4.33
N ASP A 79 12.02 -6.02 5.09
CA ASP A 79 11.04 -6.24 6.16
C ASP A 79 9.63 -6.57 5.62
N LEU A 80 9.30 -6.14 4.40
CA LEU A 80 8.02 -6.41 3.75
C LEU A 80 8.01 -7.70 2.92
N LEU A 81 9.18 -8.14 2.45
CA LEU A 81 9.34 -9.38 1.67
C LEU A 81 10.34 -10.30 2.34
N SER A 82 9.88 -11.48 2.76
CA SER A 82 10.74 -12.53 3.32
C SER A 82 11.64 -13.20 2.27
N GLY A 83 11.46 -12.90 0.98
CA GLY A 83 12.22 -13.46 -0.13
C GLY A 83 11.85 -12.83 -1.46
N ALA A 84 12.66 -13.13 -2.49
CA ALA A 84 12.43 -12.63 -3.84
C ALA A 84 11.07 -13.12 -4.38
N VAL A 85 10.36 -12.22 -5.07
CA VAL A 85 9.11 -12.54 -5.76
C VAL A 85 9.44 -13.21 -7.09
N PRO A 86 8.87 -14.39 -7.41
CA PRO A 86 9.08 -15.01 -8.71
C PRO A 86 8.53 -14.16 -9.85
N ASP A 87 9.24 -14.12 -10.97
CA ASP A 87 8.80 -13.44 -12.19
C ASP A 87 7.44 -13.98 -12.66
N GLY A 88 6.55 -13.08 -13.09
CA GLY A 88 5.17 -13.39 -13.49
C GLY A 88 4.18 -13.49 -12.33
N THR A 89 4.61 -13.27 -11.07
CA THR A 89 3.70 -13.29 -9.92
C THR A 89 2.82 -12.04 -9.90
N LEU A 90 1.51 -12.25 -9.76
CA LEU A 90 0.59 -11.16 -9.46
C LEU A 90 0.79 -10.70 -8.01
N VAL A 91 1.17 -9.45 -7.83
CA VAL A 91 1.34 -8.80 -6.53
C VAL A 91 0.35 -7.65 -6.40
N ARG A 92 -0.17 -7.47 -5.19
CA ARG A 92 -0.88 -6.26 -4.81
C ARG A 92 0.05 -5.45 -3.92
N VAL A 93 0.44 -4.28 -4.38
CA VAL A 93 1.39 -3.41 -3.69
C VAL A 93 0.75 -2.06 -3.41
N THR A 94 1.00 -1.54 -2.22
CA THR A 94 0.78 -0.12 -1.92
C THR A 94 2.10 0.59 -2.18
N VAL A 95 2.10 1.51 -3.14
CA VAL A 95 3.27 2.26 -3.58
C VAL A 95 3.16 3.73 -3.22
N GLN A 96 4.31 4.33 -2.99
CA GLN A 96 4.50 5.75 -2.78
C GLN A 96 5.47 6.27 -3.86
N ARG A 97 5.16 7.38 -4.54
CA ARG A 97 6.13 7.98 -5.47
C ARG A 97 7.29 8.61 -4.71
N SER A 98 8.49 8.50 -5.26
CA SER A 98 9.62 9.27 -4.75
C SER A 98 9.40 10.76 -5.03
N ALA A 99 9.72 11.60 -4.06
CA ALA A 99 9.68 13.05 -4.22
C ALA A 99 10.80 13.56 -5.16
N ASP A 100 11.90 12.81 -5.24
CA ASP A 100 13.08 13.15 -6.04
C ASP A 100 13.02 12.57 -7.47
N ASP A 101 12.29 11.48 -7.67
CA ASP A 101 12.16 10.78 -8.95
C ASP A 101 10.73 10.23 -9.15
N PRO A 102 9.87 10.89 -9.94
CA PRO A 102 8.46 10.49 -10.07
C PRO A 102 8.26 9.12 -10.73
N ASP A 103 9.27 8.59 -11.43
CA ASP A 103 9.23 7.26 -12.06
C ASP A 103 9.65 6.14 -11.10
N PHE A 104 10.17 6.51 -9.92
CA PHE A 104 10.59 5.58 -8.89
C PHE A 104 9.54 5.45 -7.78
N LEU A 105 9.20 4.19 -7.46
CA LEU A 105 8.20 3.87 -6.46
C LEU A 105 8.84 3.25 -5.21
N TYR A 106 8.29 3.56 -4.04
CA TYR A 106 8.59 2.90 -2.78
C TYR A 106 7.41 2.05 -2.36
N VAL A 107 7.63 0.76 -2.17
CA VAL A 107 6.61 -0.16 -1.67
C VAL A 107 6.47 0.05 -0.17
N LYS A 108 5.25 0.36 0.27
CA LYS A 108 4.85 0.45 1.68
C LYS A 108 4.25 -0.84 2.20
N GLU A 109 3.54 -1.55 1.33
CA GLU A 109 2.90 -2.81 1.64
C GLU A 109 2.91 -3.69 0.39
N ILE A 110 3.05 -4.99 0.59
CA ILE A 110 2.97 -5.97 -0.50
C ILE A 110 2.26 -7.22 -0.02
N SER A 111 1.38 -7.73 -0.88
CA SER A 111 0.76 -9.03 -0.73
C SER A 111 0.89 -9.78 -2.04
N GLN A 112 1.40 -11.01 -1.96
CA GLN A 112 1.49 -11.88 -3.12
C GLN A 112 0.12 -12.50 -3.35
N GLY A 113 -0.44 -12.31 -4.53
CA GLY A 113 -1.63 -13.05 -4.95
C GLY A 113 -1.26 -14.52 -4.99
N LYS A 114 -1.88 -15.34 -4.15
CA LYS A 114 -1.69 -16.79 -4.16
C LYS A 114 -2.25 -17.32 -5.48
N GLY A 115 -1.41 -17.38 -6.53
CA GLY A 115 -1.68 -18.18 -7.69
C GLY A 115 -1.95 -19.59 -7.20
N THR A 116 -3.17 -20.09 -7.41
CA THR A 116 -3.51 -21.48 -7.15
C THR A 116 -2.64 -22.32 -8.05
N GLY A 117 -1.49 -22.78 -7.52
CA GLY A 117 -0.76 -23.90 -8.08
C GLY A 117 -1.74 -25.04 -8.19
N LYS A 118 -2.08 -25.39 -9.43
CA LYS A 118 -2.85 -26.58 -9.74
C LYS A 118 -1.83 -27.62 -10.16
N ASP A 119 -1.62 -28.56 -9.26
CA ASP A 119 -0.88 -29.80 -9.48
C ASP A 119 -1.47 -30.62 -10.64
#